data_AF-A0A0G1DHC9-F1
#
_entry.id   AF-A0A0G1DHC9-F1
#
_cell.length_a   1.000
_cell.length_b   1.000
_cell.length_c   1.000
_cell.angle_alpha   90.00
_cell.angle_beta   90.00
_cell.angle_gamma   90.00
#
_symmetry.space_group_name_H-M   'P 1'
#
loop_
_entity.id
_entity.type
_entity.pdbx_description
1 polymer ?
#
loop_
_entity_poly.entity_id
_entity_poly.type
_entity_poly.pdbx_seq_one_letter_code
_entity_poly.pdbx_strand_id
1 'polypeptide(L)'
;MSTVIPLILLVIIGALVFLFLYWKKLRDDYSRDTVFTTGLFVVIGSIAGGVGGNLLSKVLMENRVFVPQGTWFWGSVLVSFVFFLFGVRKKKLRFFETFEAYGMGIIVWFAIFASILYWPLSLVLIMFFILYLILNKYYKRFNWYQSGRVGFSGLTTLGLVFLLRSLVAVFFPTMLSFVGRVDSIVSASVAFLLFFALYNLSQT
;
A
#
# COMPACT_ATOMS: atom_id res chain seq x y z
N MET A 1 24.88 -2.97 -14.50
CA MET A 1 24.11 -1.86 -15.11
C MET A 1 22.80 -2.30 -15.79
N SER A 2 22.62 -3.59 -16.15
CA SER A 2 21.47 -4.07 -16.93
C SER A 2 20.10 -4.00 -16.22
N THR A 3 20.04 -3.98 -14.88
CA THR A 3 18.77 -4.03 -14.14
C THR A 3 18.26 -2.67 -13.64
N VAL A 4 19.09 -1.63 -13.63
CA VAL A 4 18.73 -0.31 -13.06
C VAL A 4 17.70 0.40 -13.95
N ILE A 5 17.94 0.44 -15.26
CA ILE A 5 17.03 1.10 -16.21
C ILE A 5 15.62 0.48 -16.17
N PRO A 6 15.46 -0.86 -16.23
CA PRO A 6 14.15 -1.50 -16.06
C PRO A 6 13.44 -1.12 -14.75
N LEU A 7 14.17 -1.04 -13.62
CA LEU A 7 13.57 -0.68 -12.34
C LEU A 7 13.07 0.76 -12.31
N ILE A 8 13.83 1.71 -12.88
CA ILE A 8 13.40 3.11 -13.01
C ILE A 8 12.13 3.18 -13.86
N LEU A 9 12.09 2.48 -15.00
CA LEU A 9 10.92 2.44 -15.86
C LEU A 9 9.70 1.84 -15.14
N LEU A 10 9.87 0.77 -14.37
CA LEU A 10 8.78 0.19 -13.58
C LEU A 10 8.26 1.13 -12.49
N VAL A 11 9.14 1.89 -11.83
CA VAL A 11 8.73 2.90 -10.85
C VAL A 11 7.90 3.99 -11.52
N ILE A 12 8.32 4.47 -12.69
CA ILE A 12 7.60 5.48 -13.47
C ILE A 12 6.24 4.93 -13.94
N ILE A 13 6.22 3.76 -14.56
CA ILE A 13 4.98 3.10 -15.03
C ILE A 13 4.03 2.87 -13.85
N GLY A 14 4.54 2.35 -12.74
CA GLY A 14 3.76 2.13 -11.53
C GLY A 14 3.19 3.42 -10.94
N ALA A 15 3.96 4.51 -10.94
CA ALA A 15 3.49 5.83 -10.51
C ALA A 15 2.39 6.39 -11.45
N LEU A 16 2.54 6.23 -12.77
CA LEU A 16 1.52 6.64 -13.74
C LEU A 16 0.23 5.84 -13.59
N VAL A 17 0.33 4.51 -13.42
CA VAL A 17 -0.81 3.63 -13.18
C VAL A 17 -1.47 3.96 -11.84
N PHE A 18 -0.68 4.21 -10.79
CA PHE A 18 -1.19 4.69 -9.50
C PHE A 18 -2.00 5.97 -9.67
N LEU A 19 -1.44 7.00 -10.33
CA LEU A 19 -2.11 8.29 -10.54
C LEU A 19 -3.38 8.13 -11.36
N PHE A 20 -3.37 7.28 -12.39
CA PHE A 20 -4.56 6.99 -13.19
C PHE A 20 -5.67 6.33 -12.36
N LEU A 21 -5.34 5.31 -11.58
CA LEU A 21 -6.28 4.60 -10.71
C LEU A 21 -6.83 5.51 -9.61
N TYR A 22 -5.96 6.31 -9.00
CA TYR A 22 -6.30 7.29 -7.98
C TYR A 22 -7.24 8.36 -8.55
N TRP A 23 -6.93 8.88 -9.74
CA TRP A 23 -7.80 9.81 -10.46
C TRP A 23 -9.14 9.20 -10.83
N LYS A 24 -9.13 8.00 -11.42
CA LYS A 24 -10.36 7.31 -11.84
C LYS A 24 -11.35 7.14 -10.68
N LYS A 25 -10.86 6.91 -9.45
CA LYS A 25 -11.69 6.71 -8.27
C LYS A 25 -12.23 8.03 -7.68
N LEU A 26 -11.50 9.13 -7.79
CA LEU A 26 -11.81 10.40 -7.11
C LEU A 26 -12.32 11.52 -8.03
N ARG A 27 -12.25 11.35 -9.35
CA ARG A 27 -12.56 12.42 -10.33
C ARG A 27 -13.99 12.93 -10.29
N ASP A 28 -14.94 12.11 -9.82
CA ASP A 28 -16.36 12.46 -9.84
C ASP A 28 -16.71 13.37 -8.64
N ASP A 29 -15.95 13.28 -7.55
CA ASP A 29 -16.22 14.01 -6.30
C ASP A 29 -15.25 15.19 -6.06
N TYR A 30 -14.10 15.23 -6.74
CA TYR A 30 -13.03 16.18 -6.47
C TYR A 30 -12.44 16.80 -7.74
N SER A 31 -11.96 18.04 -7.64
CA SER A 31 -11.33 18.73 -8.77
C SER A 31 -10.04 18.04 -9.22
N ARG A 32 -9.77 18.09 -10.53
CA ARG A 32 -8.55 17.51 -11.13
C ARG A 32 -7.27 17.95 -10.40
N ASP A 33 -7.14 19.24 -10.12
CA ASP A 33 -5.99 19.80 -9.37
C ASP A 33 -5.81 19.11 -8.02
N THR A 34 -6.89 18.98 -7.27
CA THR A 34 -6.87 18.39 -5.93
C THR A 34 -6.44 16.92 -5.97
N VAL A 35 -7.02 16.16 -6.89
CA VAL A 35 -6.76 14.73 -7.06
C VAL A 35 -5.31 14.49 -7.47
N PHE A 36 -4.80 15.20 -8.49
CA PHE A 36 -3.41 15.03 -8.93
C PHE A 36 -2.41 15.56 -7.91
N THR A 37 -2.67 16.68 -7.23
CA THR A 37 -1.79 17.20 -6.18
C THR A 37 -1.62 16.19 -5.05
N THR A 38 -2.72 15.61 -4.55
CA THR A 38 -2.65 14.63 -3.46
C THR A 38 -2.06 13.30 -3.91
N GLY A 39 -2.38 12.83 -5.12
CA GLY A 39 -1.74 11.65 -5.71
C GLY A 39 -0.23 11.82 -5.87
N LEU A 40 0.23 13.00 -6.31
CA LEU A 40 1.66 13.31 -6.42
C LEU A 40 2.37 13.35 -5.07
N PHE A 41 1.72 13.86 -4.02
CA PHE A 41 2.28 13.75 -2.67
C PHE A 41 2.53 12.29 -2.28
N VAL A 42 1.58 11.40 -2.56
CA VAL A 42 1.76 9.96 -2.31
C VAL A 42 2.93 9.40 -3.11
N VAL A 43 3.01 9.69 -4.41
CA VAL A 43 4.11 9.22 -5.28
C VAL A 43 5.47 9.69 -4.77
N ILE A 44 5.60 10.98 -4.46
CA ILE A 44 6.83 11.57 -3.91
C ILE A 44 7.17 10.91 -2.58
N GLY A 45 6.19 10.74 -1.68
CA GLY A 45 6.38 10.08 -0.40
C GLY A 45 6.83 8.62 -0.54
N SER A 46 6.24 7.87 -1.46
CA SER A 46 6.63 6.48 -1.75
C SER A 46 8.07 6.37 -2.24
N ILE A 47 8.47 7.24 -3.17
CA ILE A 47 9.83 7.25 -3.75
C ILE A 47 10.85 7.72 -2.70
N ALA A 48 10.60 8.86 -2.05
CA ALA A 48 11.47 9.41 -1.03
C ALA A 48 11.65 8.45 0.15
N GLY A 49 10.56 7.82 0.59
CA GLY A 49 10.59 6.80 1.63
C GLY A 49 11.34 5.55 1.22
N GLY A 50 11.16 5.07 -0.01
CA GLY A 50 11.88 3.92 -0.54
C GLY A 50 13.39 4.15 -0.63
N VAL A 51 13.78 5.31 -1.19
CA VAL A 51 15.20 5.73 -1.28
C VAL A 51 15.78 5.93 0.12
N GLY A 52 15.09 6.65 1.00
CA GLY A 52 15.52 6.88 2.38
C GLY A 52 15.68 5.58 3.16
N GLY A 53 14.73 4.64 3.00
CA GLY A 53 14.81 3.31 3.59
C GLY A 53 16.02 2.52 3.09
N ASN A 54 16.30 2.55 1.78
CA ASN A 54 17.48 1.90 1.20
C ASN A 54 18.81 2.55 1.65
N LEU A 55 18.84 3.86 1.85
CA LEU A 55 20.01 4.52 2.42
C LEU A 55 20.20 4.12 3.89
N LEU A 56 19.10 4.07 4.65
CA LEU A 56 19.11 3.64 6.04
C LEU A 56 19.58 2.18 6.19
N SER A 57 19.24 1.29 5.25
CA SER A 57 19.70 -0.11 5.30
C SER A 57 21.21 -0.27 5.25
N LYS A 58 21.93 0.72 4.69
CA LYS A 58 23.40 0.70 4.61
C LYS A 58 24.08 1.04 5.94
N VAL A 59 23.34 1.68 6.85
CA VAL A 59 23.85 2.13 8.16
C VAL A 59 23.41 1.19 9.28
N LEU A 60 22.26 0.54 9.12
CA LEU A 60 21.73 -0.39 10.11
C LEU A 60 22.52 -1.72 10.11
N MET A 61 22.84 -2.21 11.31
CA MET A 61 23.51 -3.49 11.50
C MET A 61 22.52 -4.66 11.36
N GLU A 62 22.91 -5.66 10.57
CA GLU A 62 22.17 -6.91 10.45
C GLU A 62 22.34 -7.77 11.71
N ASN A 63 21.26 -8.39 12.17
CA ASN A 63 21.29 -9.35 13.27
C ASN A 63 20.31 -10.50 13.01
N ARG A 64 20.25 -11.49 13.91
CA ARG A 64 19.42 -12.69 13.74
C ARG A 64 17.91 -12.42 13.57
N VAL A 65 17.44 -11.26 14.03
CA VAL A 65 16.01 -10.91 14.07
C VAL A 65 15.68 -9.85 13.00
N PHE A 66 16.65 -9.01 12.65
CA PHE A 66 16.50 -7.84 11.79
C PHE A 66 17.43 -7.91 10.58
N VAL A 67 16.82 -7.88 9.39
CA VAL A 67 17.53 -7.85 8.10
C VAL A 67 17.27 -6.48 7.45
N PRO A 68 18.25 -5.56 7.41
CA PRO A 68 18.03 -4.19 6.95
C PRO A 68 17.57 -4.07 5.50
N GLN A 69 17.79 -5.09 4.67
CA GLN A 69 17.54 -5.02 3.23
C GLN A 69 16.09 -4.70 2.86
N GLY A 70 15.09 -5.06 3.69
CA GLY A 70 13.68 -4.76 3.43
C GLY A 70 13.20 -3.38 3.86
N THR A 71 14.06 -2.51 4.42
CA THR A 71 13.63 -1.19 4.94
C THR A 71 13.10 -0.27 3.86
N TRP A 72 13.48 -0.46 2.59
CA TRP A 72 12.93 0.32 1.47
C TRP A 72 11.41 0.16 1.36
N PHE A 73 10.86 -1.03 1.65
CA PHE A 73 9.42 -1.28 1.60
C PHE A 73 8.70 -0.46 2.67
N TRP A 74 9.13 -0.60 3.93
CA TRP A 74 8.52 0.12 5.04
C TRP A 74 8.74 1.63 4.95
N GLY A 75 9.91 2.08 4.50
CA GLY A 75 10.16 3.48 4.21
C GLY A 75 9.15 4.03 3.20
N SER A 76 8.94 3.30 2.09
CA SER A 76 7.96 3.67 1.08
C SER A 76 6.53 3.71 1.63
N VAL A 77 6.10 2.68 2.37
CA VAL A 77 4.76 2.61 2.98
C VAL A 77 4.54 3.74 4.00
N LEU A 78 5.48 3.94 4.94
CA LEU A 78 5.32 4.93 6.01
C LEU A 78 5.33 6.36 5.47
N VAL A 79 6.31 6.72 4.63
CA VAL A 79 6.42 8.09 4.13
C VAL A 79 5.30 8.39 3.13
N SER A 80 4.89 7.42 2.29
CA SER A 80 3.73 7.59 1.42
C SER A 80 2.45 7.79 2.23
N PHE A 81 2.26 7.07 3.34
CA PHE A 81 1.10 7.24 4.20
C PHE A 81 1.11 8.59 4.93
N VAL A 82 2.26 9.08 5.37
CA VAL A 82 2.41 10.44 5.94
C VAL A 82 2.02 11.51 4.90
N PHE A 83 2.51 11.39 3.67
CA PHE A 83 2.18 12.33 2.59
C PHE A 83 0.71 12.21 2.14
N PHE A 84 0.14 11.01 2.18
CA PHE A 84 -1.29 10.78 2.00
C PHE A 84 -2.10 11.52 3.07
N LEU A 85 -1.79 11.35 4.35
CA LEU A 85 -2.46 12.05 5.46
C LEU A 85 -2.33 13.57 5.33
N PHE A 86 -1.14 14.05 4.97
CA PHE A 86 -0.90 15.46 4.69
C PHE A 86 -1.79 15.97 3.55
N GLY A 87 -1.87 15.23 2.43
CA GLY A 87 -2.72 15.57 1.30
C GLY A 87 -4.19 15.60 1.66
N VAL A 88 -4.69 14.56 2.34
CA VAL A 88 -6.08 14.46 2.81
C VAL A 88 -6.44 15.64 3.71
N ARG A 89 -5.60 15.98 4.69
CA ARG A 89 -5.85 17.11 5.60
C ARG A 89 -5.77 18.45 4.87
N LYS A 90 -4.72 18.68 4.08
CA LYS A 90 -4.47 19.95 3.38
C LYS A 90 -5.57 20.27 2.36
N LYS A 91 -6.07 19.26 1.66
CA LYS A 91 -7.12 19.41 0.64
C LYS A 91 -8.52 19.03 1.14
N LYS A 92 -8.69 18.77 2.45
CA LYS A 92 -9.96 18.46 3.12
C LYS A 92 -10.74 17.31 2.44
N LEU A 93 -10.03 16.27 2.02
CA LEU A 93 -10.63 15.10 1.38
C LEU A 93 -11.30 14.18 2.42
N ARG A 94 -12.29 13.40 1.99
CA ARG A 94 -12.87 12.36 2.85
C ARG A 94 -11.90 11.19 2.97
N PHE A 95 -11.49 10.88 4.20
CA PHE A 95 -10.41 9.93 4.46
C PHE A 95 -10.67 8.56 3.82
N PHE A 96 -11.84 7.94 4.06
CA PHE A 96 -12.10 6.57 3.62
C PHE A 96 -12.22 6.43 2.08
N GLU A 97 -12.86 7.38 1.41
CA GLU A 97 -12.92 7.41 -0.06
C GLU A 97 -11.52 7.53 -0.67
N THR A 98 -10.72 8.46 -0.14
CA THR A 98 -9.34 8.68 -0.58
C THR A 98 -8.45 7.48 -0.24
N PHE A 99 -8.69 6.83 0.91
CA PHE A 99 -7.95 5.65 1.34
C PHE A 99 -8.24 4.43 0.45
N GLU A 100 -9.47 4.26 -0.05
CA GLU A 100 -9.75 3.24 -1.08
C GLU A 100 -8.96 3.49 -2.36
N ALA A 101 -8.91 4.73 -2.83
CA ALA A 101 -8.13 5.10 -4.01
C ALA A 101 -6.63 4.84 -3.81
N TYR A 102 -6.10 5.22 -2.63
CA TYR A 102 -4.72 4.95 -2.22
C TYR A 102 -4.42 3.46 -2.20
N GLY A 103 -5.25 2.66 -1.51
CA GLY A 103 -5.04 1.22 -1.36
C GLY A 103 -5.09 0.48 -2.69
N MET A 104 -6.06 0.81 -3.54
CA MET A 104 -6.15 0.24 -4.89
C MET A 104 -4.91 0.57 -5.72
N GLY A 105 -4.50 1.84 -5.74
CA GLY A 105 -3.35 2.28 -6.52
C GLY A 105 -2.05 1.64 -6.04
N ILE A 106 -1.82 1.61 -4.71
CA ILE A 106 -0.53 1.17 -4.15
C ILE A 106 -0.32 -0.33 -4.33
N ILE A 107 -1.38 -1.15 -4.23
CA ILE A 107 -1.32 -2.59 -4.52
C ILE A 107 -0.86 -2.83 -5.95
N VAL A 108 -1.47 -2.14 -6.93
CA VAL A 108 -1.12 -2.30 -8.35
C VAL A 108 0.29 -1.79 -8.63
N TRP A 109 0.69 -0.67 -8.02
CA TRP A 109 2.06 -0.18 -8.16
C TRP A 109 3.08 -1.19 -7.63
N PHE A 110 2.90 -1.70 -6.41
CA PHE A 110 3.79 -2.74 -5.87
C PHE A 110 3.75 -4.03 -6.71
N ALA A 111 2.61 -4.40 -7.30
CA ALA A 111 2.53 -5.53 -8.22
C ALA A 111 3.39 -5.33 -9.47
N ILE A 112 3.31 -4.14 -10.10
CA ILE A 112 4.14 -3.77 -11.25
C ILE A 112 5.62 -3.80 -10.88
N PHE A 113 6.00 -3.20 -9.75
CA PHE A 113 7.38 -3.19 -9.29
C PHE A 113 7.91 -4.61 -8.99
N ALA A 114 7.08 -5.45 -8.38
CA ALA A 114 7.44 -6.84 -8.07
C ALA A 114 7.54 -7.74 -9.31
N SER A 115 6.98 -7.37 -10.47
CA SER A 115 6.94 -8.24 -11.66
C SER A 115 8.31 -8.68 -12.15
N ILE A 116 9.33 -7.80 -12.08
CA ILE A 116 10.71 -8.12 -12.47
C ILE A 116 11.54 -8.62 -11.29
N LEU A 117 11.28 -8.10 -10.08
CA LEU A 117 12.07 -8.43 -8.90
C LEU A 117 11.71 -9.79 -8.30
N TYR A 118 10.42 -10.12 -8.26
CA TYR A 118 9.90 -11.35 -7.67
C TYR A 118 8.46 -11.60 -8.16
N TRP A 119 8.34 -12.21 -9.36
CA TRP A 119 7.05 -12.43 -10.03
C TRP A 119 5.96 -13.13 -9.19
N PRO A 120 6.26 -14.09 -8.26
CA PRO A 120 5.20 -14.70 -7.46
C PRO A 120 4.50 -13.69 -6.55
N LEU A 121 5.23 -12.72 -5.99
CA LEU A 121 4.63 -11.64 -5.20
C LEU A 121 3.76 -10.73 -6.07
N SER A 122 4.16 -10.46 -7.31
CA SER A 122 3.34 -9.70 -8.26
C SER A 122 1.98 -10.37 -8.46
N LEU A 123 1.95 -11.69 -8.66
CA LEU A 123 0.69 -12.45 -8.81
C LEU A 123 -0.17 -12.42 -7.55
N VAL A 124 0.44 -12.55 -6.36
CA VAL A 124 -0.29 -12.43 -5.09
C VAL A 124 -0.93 -11.05 -4.96
N LEU A 125 -0.21 -9.97 -5.29
CA LEU A 125 -0.75 -8.62 -5.26
C LEU A 125 -1.84 -8.38 -6.32
N ILE A 126 -1.72 -8.97 -7.52
CA ILE A 126 -2.77 -8.96 -8.53
C ILE A 126 -4.02 -9.71 -8.03
N MET A 127 -3.87 -10.84 -7.35
CA MET A 127 -4.99 -11.56 -6.73
C MET A 127 -5.69 -10.69 -5.69
N PHE A 128 -4.95 -9.94 -4.87
CA PHE A 128 -5.54 -8.97 -3.94
C PHE A 128 -6.22 -7.81 -4.65
N PHE A 129 -5.69 -7.33 -5.78
CA PHE A 129 -6.37 -6.32 -6.59
C PHE A 129 -7.70 -6.85 -7.17
N ILE A 130 -7.73 -8.10 -7.64
CA ILE A 130 -8.97 -8.76 -8.09
C ILE A 130 -9.95 -8.88 -6.92
N LEU A 131 -9.49 -9.31 -5.75
CA LEU A 131 -10.31 -9.37 -4.53
C LEU A 131 -10.88 -7.98 -4.20
N TYR A 132 -10.08 -6.93 -4.25
CA TYR A 132 -10.54 -5.56 -4.07
C TYR A 132 -11.69 -5.19 -5.03
N LEU A 133 -11.59 -5.55 -6.32
CA LEU A 133 -12.65 -5.28 -7.29
C LEU A 133 -13.95 -6.04 -6.97
N ILE A 134 -13.84 -7.30 -6.52
CA ILE A 134 -14.98 -8.11 -6.08
C ILE A 134 -15.63 -7.48 -4.85
N LEU A 135 -14.84 -7.16 -3.82
CA LEU A 135 -15.34 -6.52 -2.60
C LEU A 135 -16.01 -5.18 -2.93
N ASN A 136 -15.39 -4.34 -3.76
CA ASN A 136 -15.94 -3.04 -4.14
C ASN A 136 -17.27 -3.16 -4.91
N LYS A 137 -17.50 -4.27 -5.63
CA LYS A 137 -18.77 -4.53 -6.31
C LYS A 137 -19.87 -5.02 -5.35
N TYR A 138 -19.51 -5.79 -4.32
CA TYR A 138 -20.48 -6.53 -3.50
C TYR A 138 -20.54 -6.10 -2.02
N TYR A 139 -19.73 -5.14 -1.56
CA TYR A 139 -19.58 -4.85 -0.13
C TYR A 139 -20.89 -4.47 0.58
N LYS A 140 -21.81 -3.81 -0.12
CA LYS A 140 -23.13 -3.43 0.42
C LYS A 140 -24.07 -4.62 0.69
N ARG A 141 -23.71 -5.82 0.23
CA ARG A 141 -24.50 -7.05 0.43
C ARG A 141 -24.08 -7.84 1.67
N PHE A 142 -23.00 -7.46 2.35
CA PHE A 142 -22.55 -8.15 3.55
C PHE A 142 -23.41 -7.77 4.76
N ASN A 143 -24.13 -8.75 5.31
CA ASN A 143 -25.04 -8.54 6.44
C ASN A 143 -24.36 -7.94 7.70
N TRP A 144 -23.09 -8.26 7.92
CA TRP A 144 -22.33 -7.75 9.07
C TRP A 144 -21.82 -6.31 8.86
N TYR A 145 -21.80 -5.81 7.62
CA TYR A 145 -21.34 -4.46 7.29
C TYR A 145 -22.54 -3.52 7.06
N GLN A 146 -23.15 -3.10 8.16
CA GLN A 146 -24.41 -2.34 8.15
C GLN A 146 -24.24 -0.90 7.62
N SER A 147 -23.07 -0.29 7.87
CA SER A 147 -22.78 1.09 7.49
C SER A 147 -22.97 1.40 5.99
N GLY A 148 -22.63 0.45 5.12
CA GLY A 148 -22.69 0.65 3.67
C GLY A 148 -21.78 1.78 3.14
N ARG A 149 -20.94 2.38 3.99
CA ARG A 149 -20.01 3.47 3.64
C ARG A 149 -18.84 2.98 2.79
N VAL A 150 -18.26 3.89 2.02
CA VAL A 150 -17.03 3.68 1.25
C VAL A 150 -15.86 3.50 2.21
N GLY A 151 -14.91 2.61 1.91
CA GLY A 151 -13.76 2.31 2.78
C GLY A 151 -13.55 0.81 3.00
N PHE A 152 -14.64 0.04 2.95
CA PHE A 152 -14.65 -1.39 3.22
C PHE A 152 -13.62 -2.16 2.39
N SER A 153 -13.59 -1.92 1.08
CA SER A 153 -12.81 -2.74 0.15
C SER A 153 -11.32 -2.48 0.31
N GLY A 154 -10.95 -1.20 0.48
CA GLY A 154 -9.57 -0.79 0.72
C GLY A 154 -9.02 -1.31 2.03
N LEU A 155 -9.76 -1.12 3.14
CA LEU A 155 -9.37 -1.59 4.48
C LEU A 155 -9.23 -3.11 4.53
N THR A 156 -10.21 -3.84 4.00
CA THR A 156 -10.19 -5.31 3.99
C THR A 156 -9.02 -5.83 3.17
N THR A 157 -8.83 -5.31 1.95
CA THR A 157 -7.78 -5.81 1.06
C THR A 157 -6.39 -5.51 1.60
N LEU A 158 -6.12 -4.28 2.04
CA LEU A 158 -4.83 -3.95 2.66
C LEU A 158 -4.61 -4.72 3.96
N GLY A 159 -5.66 -4.87 4.78
CA GLY A 159 -5.60 -5.66 6.01
C GLY A 159 -5.19 -7.11 5.73
N LEU A 160 -5.78 -7.73 4.72
CA LEU A 160 -5.41 -9.09 4.29
C LEU A 160 -4.02 -9.17 3.67
N VAL A 161 -3.57 -8.17 2.91
CA VAL A 161 -2.19 -8.11 2.37
C VAL A 161 -1.18 -8.11 3.53
N PHE A 162 -1.36 -7.26 4.53
CA PHE A 162 -0.47 -7.19 5.69
C PHE A 162 -0.60 -8.41 6.60
N LEU A 163 -1.79 -9.01 6.73
CA LEU A 163 -1.96 -10.26 7.47
C LEU A 163 -1.20 -11.41 6.80
N LEU A 164 -1.35 -11.59 5.48
CA LEU A 164 -0.60 -12.59 4.73
C LEU A 164 0.90 -12.34 4.84
N ARG A 165 1.32 -11.09 4.69
CA ARG A 165 2.72 -10.69 4.84
C ARG A 165 3.28 -11.08 6.21
N SER A 166 2.51 -10.86 7.28
CA SER A 166 2.88 -11.27 8.64
C SER A 166 3.10 -12.78 8.73
N LEU A 167 2.17 -13.58 8.20
CA LEU A 167 2.27 -15.04 8.17
C LEU A 167 3.50 -15.51 7.39
N VAL A 168 3.75 -14.95 6.21
CA VAL A 168 4.92 -15.30 5.39
C VAL A 168 6.22 -14.92 6.09
N ALA A 169 6.27 -13.81 6.83
CA ALA A 169 7.47 -13.37 7.56
C ALA A 169 7.88 -14.30 8.70
N VAL A 170 6.94 -15.08 9.26
CA VAL A 170 7.24 -16.10 10.28
C VAL A 170 8.06 -17.24 9.67
N PHE A 171 7.68 -17.71 8.49
CA PHE A 171 8.32 -18.87 7.84
C PHE A 171 9.49 -18.49 6.93
N PHE A 172 9.41 -17.33 6.28
CA PHE A 172 10.35 -16.86 5.26
C PHE A 172 10.81 -15.42 5.55
N PRO A 173 11.57 -15.16 6.64
CA PRO A 173 11.95 -13.82 7.07
C PRO A 173 12.93 -13.10 6.11
N THR A 174 13.54 -13.80 5.16
CA THR A 174 14.57 -13.30 4.24
C THR A 174 14.03 -12.91 2.86
N MET A 175 12.72 -12.73 2.72
CA MET A 175 12.11 -12.27 1.47
C MET A 175 12.53 -10.82 1.14
N LEU A 176 12.59 -10.47 -0.15
CA LEU A 176 13.12 -9.20 -0.67
C LEU A 176 12.62 -7.92 0.04
N SER A 177 11.36 -7.91 0.43
CA SER A 177 10.74 -6.73 1.04
C SER A 177 10.75 -6.76 2.56
N PHE A 178 11.25 -7.82 3.21
CA PHE A 178 11.09 -8.05 4.65
C PHE A 178 12.29 -7.54 5.44
N VAL A 179 12.03 -7.05 6.65
CA VAL A 179 13.05 -6.62 7.62
C VAL A 179 13.44 -7.71 8.61
N GLY A 180 13.41 -8.97 8.17
CA GLY A 180 13.59 -10.14 9.05
C GLY A 180 12.31 -10.51 9.80
N ARG A 181 12.46 -11.15 10.96
CA ARG A 181 11.33 -11.63 11.78
C ARG A 181 10.50 -10.49 12.37
N VAL A 182 11.09 -9.30 12.53
CA VAL A 182 10.38 -8.09 12.98
C VAL A 182 9.21 -7.74 12.04
N ASP A 183 9.32 -8.09 10.76
CA ASP A 183 8.28 -7.83 9.77
C ASP A 183 6.94 -8.48 10.12
N SER A 184 6.98 -9.65 10.79
CA SER A 184 5.77 -10.35 11.25
C SER A 184 4.95 -9.49 12.24
N ILE A 185 5.62 -8.88 13.21
CA ILE A 185 5.00 -8.06 14.26
C ILE A 185 4.48 -6.74 13.67
N VAL A 186 5.31 -6.07 12.85
CA VAL A 186 4.93 -4.78 12.25
C VAL A 186 3.76 -4.97 11.28
N SER A 187 3.80 -5.99 10.43
CA SER A 187 2.72 -6.32 9.50
C SER A 187 1.43 -6.74 10.23
N ALA A 188 1.53 -7.54 11.30
CA ALA A 188 0.37 -7.89 12.13
C ALA A 188 -0.26 -6.67 12.79
N SER A 189 0.56 -5.73 13.28
CA SER A 189 0.09 -4.49 13.90
C SER A 189 -0.65 -3.61 12.90
N VAL A 190 -0.13 -3.46 11.68
CA VAL A 190 -0.81 -2.72 10.60
C VAL A 190 -2.11 -3.41 10.20
N ALA A 191 -2.12 -4.73 10.03
CA ALA A 191 -3.33 -5.49 9.73
C ALA A 191 -4.40 -5.30 10.83
N PHE A 192 -4.00 -5.38 12.10
CA PHE A 192 -4.88 -5.12 13.24
C PHE A 192 -5.49 -3.72 13.19
N LEU A 193 -4.70 -2.67 12.95
CA LEU A 193 -5.20 -1.31 12.84
C LEU A 193 -6.20 -1.13 11.68
N LEU A 194 -5.96 -1.80 10.55
CA LEU A 194 -6.87 -1.76 9.39
C LEU A 194 -8.19 -2.47 9.68
N PHE A 195 -8.15 -3.64 10.31
CA PHE A 195 -9.37 -4.35 10.71
C PHE A 195 -10.12 -3.65 11.85
N PHE A 196 -9.41 -3.01 12.77
CA PHE A 196 -10.01 -2.18 13.81
C PHE A 196 -10.70 -0.95 13.20
N ALA A 197 -10.07 -0.28 12.24
CA ALA A 197 -10.71 0.80 11.49
C ALA A 197 -11.93 0.32 10.69
N LEU A 198 -11.89 -0.88 10.12
CA LEU A 198 -13.01 -1.50 9.42
C LEU A 198 -14.18 -1.81 10.37
N TYR A 199 -13.89 -2.33 11.55
CA TYR A 199 -14.89 -2.56 12.59
C TYR A 199 -15.56 -1.26 13.04
N ASN A 200 -14.77 -0.21 13.31
CA ASN A 200 -15.33 1.09 13.65
C ASN A 200 -16.19 1.65 12.52
N LEU A 201 -15.77 1.49 11.26
CA LEU A 201 -16.54 1.90 10.10
C LEU A 201 -17.86 1.12 9.98
N SER A 202 -17.88 -0.18 10.32
CA SER A 202 -19.11 -0.99 10.22
C SER A 202 -20.19 -0.60 11.23
N GLN A 203 -19.79 -0.04 12.39
CA GLN A 203 -20.69 0.36 13.48
C GLN A 203 -21.27 1.78 13.31
N THR A 204 -20.68 2.60 12.44
CA THR A 204 -21.13 3.98 12.16
C THR A 204 -22.15 4.07 11.04
#